data_AF-A0A946H9W6-F1
#
_entry.id   AF-A0A946H9W6-F1
#
_cell.length_a   1.000
_cell.length_b   1.000
_cell.length_c   1.000
_cell.angle_alpha   90.00
_cell.angle_beta   90.00
_cell.angle_gamma   90.00
#
_symmetry.space_group_name_H-M   'P 1'
#
loop_
_entity.id
_entity.type
_entity.pdbx_description
1 polymer ?
#
loop_
_entity_poly.entity_id
_entity_poly.type
_entity_poly.pdbx_seq_one_letter_code
_entity_poly.pdbx_strand_id
1 'polypeptide(L)'
;LLKDKYDVVGDVRGRGLFLGLELVKDKVSKMPASALTCFVIERMRSKHVLLGTEGPHENVLKIRPPLTIDAPAADFLLSQLDETLKEGIELGVS
;
A
#
# COMPACT_ATOMS: atom_id res chain seq x y z
N LEU A 1 5.03 11.91 4.21
CA LEU A 1 4.05 10.80 4.12
C LEU A 1 4.62 9.71 3.23
N LEU A 2 4.10 8.47 3.21
CA LEU A 2 4.58 7.40 2.32
C LEU A 2 4.60 7.84 0.84
N LYS A 3 3.63 8.68 0.42
CA LYS A 3 3.55 9.31 -0.91
C LYS A 3 4.78 10.15 -1.29
N ASP A 4 5.38 10.82 -0.31
CA ASP A 4 6.56 11.66 -0.53
C ASP A 4 7.86 10.85 -0.48
N LYS A 5 7.83 9.70 0.22
CA LYS A 5 8.99 8.82 0.42
C LYS A 5 9.24 7.90 -0.76
N TYR A 6 8.19 7.45 -1.46
CA TYR A 6 8.28 6.45 -2.51
C TYR A 6 7.65 6.94 -3.81
N ASP A 7 8.38 6.82 -4.92
CA ASP A 7 7.86 7.21 -6.24
C ASP A 7 6.83 6.24 -6.81
N VAL A 8 6.81 5.01 -6.30
CA VAL A 8 5.77 4.04 -6.64
C VAL A 8 4.40 4.38 -6.02
N VAL A 9 4.34 5.31 -5.07
CA VAL A 9 3.07 5.78 -4.49
C VAL A 9 2.58 6.96 -5.30
N GLY A 10 1.61 6.70 -6.19
CA GLY A 10 1.06 7.71 -7.09
C GLY A 10 0.10 8.65 -6.38
N ASP A 11 -0.89 8.08 -5.70
CA ASP A 11 -1.92 8.85 -5.01
C ASP A 11 -2.44 8.19 -3.74
N VAL A 12 -2.95 9.02 -2.81
CA VAL A 12 -3.64 8.56 -1.60
C VAL A 12 -5.02 9.19 -1.60
N ARG A 13 -6.07 8.36 -1.61
CA ARG A 13 -7.46 8.78 -1.69
C ARG A 13 -8.25 8.27 -0.48
N GLY A 14 -9.40 8.87 -0.21
CA GLY A 14 -10.29 8.48 0.88
C GLY A 14 -10.25 9.44 2.08
N ARG A 15 -11.04 9.12 3.12
CA ARG A 15 -11.16 9.91 4.36
C ARG A 15 -11.41 8.99 5.55
N GLY A 16 -10.93 9.41 6.73
CA GLY A 16 -11.09 8.63 7.96
C GLY A 16 -10.40 7.26 7.84
N LEU A 17 -11.11 6.19 8.24
CA LEU A 17 -10.63 4.80 8.21
C LEU A 17 -11.00 4.07 6.90
N PHE A 18 -11.18 4.80 5.81
CA PHE A 18 -11.39 4.24 4.48
C PHE A 18 -10.44 4.94 3.51
N LEU A 19 -9.29 4.31 3.27
CA LEU A 19 -8.20 4.87 2.48
C LEU A 19 -7.82 3.93 1.33
N GLY A 20 -7.52 4.52 0.18
CA GLY A 20 -6.98 3.86 -0.99
C GLY A 20 -5.60 4.40 -1.30
N LEU A 21 -4.61 3.52 -1.45
CA LEU A 21 -3.24 3.86 -1.80
C LEU A 21 -2.93 3.31 -3.21
N GLU A 22 -2.83 4.20 -4.20
CA GLU A 22 -2.56 3.83 -5.59
C GLU A 22 -1.06 3.62 -5.81
N LEU A 23 -0.70 2.43 -6.27
CA LEU A 23 0.66 2.07 -6.66
C LEU A 23 0.83 2.14 -8.18
N VAL A 24 1.87 2.84 -8.59
CA VAL A 24 2.26 3.07 -9.99
C VAL A 24 3.76 2.76 -10.14
N LYS A 25 4.22 2.53 -11.37
CA LYS A 25 5.64 2.29 -11.64
C LYS A 25 6.47 3.56 -11.40
N ASP A 26 5.90 4.71 -11.74
CA ASP A 26 6.45 6.03 -11.48
C ASP A 26 5.36 7.10 -11.57
N LYS A 27 5.62 8.27 -10.99
CA LYS A 27 4.65 9.38 -10.92
C LYS A 27 4.38 10.07 -12.27
N VAL A 28 5.25 9.89 -13.27
CA VAL A 28 5.16 10.53 -14.58
C VAL A 28 4.26 9.72 -15.50
N SER A 29 4.59 8.43 -15.71
CA SER A 29 3.83 7.53 -16.56
C SER A 29 2.50 7.13 -15.93
N LYS A 30 2.44 7.07 -14.59
CA LYS A 30 1.33 6.54 -13.80
C LYS A 30 0.89 5.14 -14.25
N MET A 31 1.79 4.37 -14.85
CA MET A 31 1.51 2.99 -15.22
C MET A 31 1.20 2.17 -13.96
N PRO A 32 0.12 1.36 -13.93
CA PRO A 32 -0.21 0.54 -12.77
C PRO A 32 0.93 -0.39 -12.36
N ALA A 33 1.27 -0.42 -11.06
CA ALA A 33 2.25 -1.35 -10.49
C ALA A 33 1.56 -2.57 -9.86
N SER A 34 0.82 -3.33 -10.67
CA SER A 34 -0.01 -4.45 -10.19
C SER A 34 0.83 -5.58 -9.58
N ALA A 35 2.03 -5.86 -10.12
CA ALA A 35 2.88 -6.90 -9.55
C ALA A 35 3.44 -6.48 -8.18
N LEU A 36 3.87 -5.23 -8.04
CA LEU A 36 4.27 -4.67 -6.74
C LEU A 36 3.10 -4.71 -5.76
N THR A 37 1.89 -4.36 -6.21
CA THR A 37 0.70 -4.39 -5.35
C THR A 37 0.41 -5.79 -4.84
N CYS A 38 0.44 -6.79 -5.72
CA CYS A 38 0.28 -8.20 -5.37
C CYS A 38 1.35 -8.66 -4.36
N PHE A 39 2.62 -8.30 -4.60
CA PHE A 39 3.70 -8.57 -3.67
C PHE A 39 3.43 -7.96 -2.28
N VAL A 40 3.04 -6.68 -2.23
CA VAL A 40 2.76 -5.99 -0.96
C VAL A 40 1.62 -6.68 -0.21
N ILE A 41 0.54 -7.08 -0.89
CA ILE A 41 -0.58 -7.82 -0.26
C ILE A 41 -0.11 -9.12 0.39
N GLU A 42 0.59 -9.97 -0.37
CA GLU A 42 1.06 -11.25 0.15
C GLU A 42 2.10 -11.09 1.26
N ARG A 43 2.98 -10.10 1.13
CA ARG A 43 4.00 -9.83 2.13
C ARG A 43 3.39 -9.27 3.42
N MET A 44 2.41 -8.37 3.33
CA MET A 44 1.66 -7.87 4.48
C MET A 44 0.87 -8.99 5.16
N ARG A 45 0.27 -9.91 4.38
CA ARG A 45 -0.38 -11.11 4.90
C ARG A 45 0.58 -11.98 5.72
N SER A 46 1.81 -12.17 5.25
CA SER A 46 2.85 -12.90 6.01
C SER A 46 3.27 -12.19 7.31
N LYS A 47 3.07 -10.86 7.38
CA LYS A 47 3.28 -10.01 8.55
C LYS A 47 2.02 -9.85 9.42
N HIS A 48 0.99 -10.67 9.18
CA HIS A 48 -0.29 -10.66 9.90
C HIS A 48 -1.13 -9.38 9.72
N VAL A 49 -0.89 -8.62 8.64
CA VAL A 49 -1.70 -7.45 8.28
C VAL A 49 -2.49 -7.76 7.01
N LEU A 50 -3.81 -7.79 7.12
CA LEU A 50 -4.69 -8.10 5.99
C LEU A 50 -5.14 -6.82 5.29
N LEU A 51 -4.78 -6.72 4.01
CA LEU A 51 -5.18 -5.65 3.11
C LEU A 51 -5.91 -6.26 1.90
N GLY A 52 -6.68 -5.44 1.19
CA GLY A 52 -7.28 -5.82 -0.08
C GLY A 52 -6.78 -4.92 -1.22
N THR A 53 -7.11 -5.30 -2.45
CA THR A 53 -6.93 -4.45 -3.63
C THR A 53 -8.26 -3.95 -4.17
N GLU A 54 -8.20 -2.86 -4.95
CA GLU A 54 -9.33 -2.30 -5.70
C GLU A 54 -8.86 -1.77 -7.06
N GLY A 55 -9.85 -1.43 -7.90
CA GLY A 55 -9.64 -0.84 -9.22
C GLY A 55 -9.47 -1.88 -10.34
N PRO A 56 -9.59 -1.45 -11.61
CA PRO A 56 -9.55 -2.35 -12.77
C PRO A 56 -8.19 -3.00 -13.00
N HIS A 57 -7.12 -2.45 -12.41
CA HIS A 57 -5.75 -2.95 -12.54
C HIS A 57 -5.23 -3.57 -11.23
N GLU A 58 -6.07 -3.69 -10.21
CA GLU A 58 -5.71 -4.23 -8.89
C GLU A 58 -4.47 -3.57 -8.27
N ASN A 59 -4.21 -2.31 -8.61
CA ASN A 59 -3.02 -1.55 -8.19
C ASN A 59 -3.30 -0.56 -7.05
N VAL A 60 -4.51 -0.58 -6.48
CA VAL A 60 -4.87 0.27 -5.35
C VAL A 60 -5.00 -0.59 -4.10
N LEU A 61 -4.15 -0.36 -3.11
CA LEU A 61 -4.28 -0.98 -1.80
C LEU A 61 -5.43 -0.34 -1.03
N LYS A 62 -6.38 -1.15 -0.59
CA LYS A 62 -7.52 -0.74 0.23
C LYS A 62 -7.22 -0.97 1.71
N ILE A 63 -7.25 0.12 2.47
CA ILE A 63 -7.05 0.15 3.92
C ILE A 63 -8.39 0.55 4.56
N ARG A 64 -9.05 -0.43 5.19
CA ARG A 64 -10.35 -0.27 5.86
C ARG A 64 -10.41 -1.05 7.18
N PRO A 65 -9.64 -0.65 8.20
CA PRO A 65 -9.64 -1.35 9.47
C PRO A 65 -11.02 -1.25 10.17
N PRO A 66 -11.28 -2.09 11.19
CA PRO A 66 -12.43 -1.91 12.07
C PRO A 66 -12.44 -0.52 12.71
N LEU A 67 -13.62 0.04 12.96
CA LEU A 67 -13.77 1.37 13.59
C LEU A 67 -13.20 1.43 15.02
N THR A 68 -12.98 0.26 15.64
CA THR A 68 -12.38 0.12 16.97
C THR A 68 -10.86 0.07 16.94
N ILE A 69 -10.21 0.29 15.78
CA ILE A 69 -8.75 0.34 15.69
C ILE A 69 -8.21 1.45 16.60
N ASP A 70 -7.13 1.15 17.31
CA ASP A 70 -6.41 2.10 18.14
C ASP A 70 -5.16 2.64 17.41
N ALA A 71 -4.57 3.70 17.97
CA ALA A 71 -3.37 4.31 17.39
C ALA A 71 -2.19 3.32 17.28
N PRO A 72 -1.88 2.49 18.31
CA PRO A 72 -0.81 1.50 18.20
C PRO A 72 -1.00 0.50 17.06
N ALA A 73 -2.22 -0.01 16.82
CA ALA A 73 -2.49 -0.91 15.71
C ALA A 73 -2.37 -0.20 14.35
N ALA A 74 -2.78 1.06 14.26
CA ALA A 74 -2.59 1.87 13.06
C ALA A 74 -1.10 2.11 12.76
N ASP A 75 -0.31 2.43 13.78
CA ASP A 75 1.14 2.62 13.68
C ASP A 75 1.84 1.31 13.26
N PHE A 76 1.40 0.17 13.81
CA PHE A 76 1.90 -1.14 13.39
C PHE A 76 1.64 -1.39 11.91
N LEU A 77 0.39 -1.20 11.43
CA LEU A 77 0.03 -1.33 10.01
C LEU A 77 0.93 -0.46 9.12
N LEU A 78 1.13 0.81 9.50
CA LEU A 78 1.93 1.75 8.73
C LEU A 78 3.42 1.36 8.71
N SER A 79 3.97 0.89 9.84
CA SER A 79 5.37 0.44 9.90
C SER A 79 5.61 -0.79 9.02
N GLN A 80 4.70 -1.76 9.06
CA GLN A 80 4.81 -2.97 8.23
C GLN A 80 4.68 -2.63 6.74
N LEU A 81 3.76 -1.71 6.40
CA LEU A 81 3.58 -1.26 5.02
C LEU A 81 4.83 -0.53 4.49
N ASP A 82 5.43 0.34 5.31
CA ASP A 82 6.65 1.06 4.96
C ASP A 82 7.81 0.09 4.66
N GLU A 83 8.04 -0.87 5.54
CA GLU A 83 9.07 -1.89 5.38
C GLU A 83 8.82 -2.77 4.14
N THR A 84 7.58 -3.19 3.91
CA THR A 84 7.21 -4.04 2.78
C THR A 84 7.34 -3.30 1.44
N LEU A 85 6.98 -2.02 1.38
CA LEU A 85 7.21 -1.20 0.20
C LEU A 85 8.70 -1.07 -0.10
N LYS A 86 9.51 -0.80 0.93
CA LYS A 86 10.97 -0.75 0.79
C LYS A 86 11.54 -2.06 0.23
N GLU A 87 11.14 -3.19 0.80
CA GLU A 87 11.58 -4.53 0.35
C GLU A 87 11.19 -4.80 -1.11
N GLY A 88 9.95 -4.52 -1.50
CA GLY A 88 9.49 -4.72 -2.88
C GLY A 88 10.25 -3.86 -3.89
N ILE A 89 10.59 -2.62 -3.51
CA ILE A 89 11.40 -1.71 -4.33
C ILE A 89 12.84 -2.19 -4.45
N GLU A 90 13.48 -2.61 -3.35
CA GLU A 90 14.85 -3.13 -3.35
C GLU A 90 14.99 -4.41 -4.17
N LEU A 91 13.94 -5.24 -4.19
CA LEU A 91 13.85 -6.44 -5.02
C LEU A 91 13.50 -6.15 -6.49
N GLY A 92 13.21 -4.89 -6.85
CA GLY A 92 12.87 -4.49 -8.22
C GLY A 92 11.53 -5.00 -8.73
N VAL A 93 10.57 -5.26 -7.83
CA VAL A 93 9.21 -5.68 -8.21
C VAL A 93 8.48 -4.51 -8.87
N SER A 94 8.01 -4.68 -10.12
CA SER A 94 7.43 -3.62 -10.96
C SER A 94 5.98 -3.85 -11.37
#